data_AF-A0A956D203-F1
#
_entry.id   AF-A0A956D203-F1
#
_cell.length_a   1.000
_cell.length_b   1.000
_cell.length_c   1.000
_cell.angle_alpha   90.00
_cell.angle_beta   90.00
_cell.angle_gamma   90.00
#
_symmetry.space_group_name_H-M   'P 1'
#
loop_
_entity.id
_entity.type
_entity.pdbx_description
1 polymer ?
#
loop_
_entity_poly.entity_id
_entity_poly.type
_entity_poly.pdbx_seq_one_letter_code
_entity_poly.pdbx_strand_id
1 'polypeptide(L)'
;NGVLVNGLPIRGRQALHHGDHVTAGRTPLTIVRQVHEPRKRQSSVQSVRESAEDEPTRSGSLYTLLEGSTRTALAAGDLTTAEGSGRSLFVAVRGFIARGHGVEPQWVDGAVDLAFDLADASLEPVWIERLLDLAVAADRPLDEARARRLAQLLVRLAPSRDLVGEYLEMARSHPEDTSATLLEG
;
A
#
# COMPACT_ATOMS: atom_id res chain seq x y z
N ASN A 1 -6.65 -26.43 5.10
CA ASN A 1 -5.68 -25.57 5.81
C ASN A 1 -5.01 -24.66 4.79
N GLY A 2 -5.57 -23.47 4.57
CA GLY A 2 -5.03 -22.49 3.63
C GLY A 2 -3.85 -21.74 4.25
N VAL A 3 -2.98 -21.21 3.38
CA VAL A 3 -1.95 -20.23 3.76
C VAL A 3 -2.47 -18.85 3.39
N LEU A 4 -2.37 -17.91 4.32
CA LEU A 4 -2.67 -16.51 4.13
C LEU A 4 -1.36 -15.73 4.04
N VAL A 5 -1.29 -14.72 3.18
CA VAL A 5 -0.25 -13.69 3.19
C VAL A 5 -0.95 -12.36 3.40
N ASN A 6 -0.58 -11.64 4.45
CA ASN A 6 -1.22 -10.39 4.88
C ASN A 6 -2.74 -10.55 5.03
N GLY A 7 -3.20 -11.70 5.53
CA GLY A 7 -4.61 -12.02 5.74
C GLY A 7 -5.38 -12.46 4.48
N LEU A 8 -4.74 -12.50 3.31
CA LEU A 8 -5.35 -12.92 2.05
C LEU A 8 -4.91 -14.35 1.67
N PRO A 9 -5.82 -15.21 1.20
CA PRO A 9 -5.47 -16.57 0.79
C PRO A 9 -4.59 -16.56 -0.45
N ILE A 10 -3.47 -17.28 -0.40
CA ILE A 10 -2.58 -17.42 -1.54
C ILE A 10 -3.25 -18.32 -2.59
N ARG A 11 -3.38 -17.85 -3.83
CA ARG A 11 -3.76 -18.67 -4.98
C ARG A 11 -2.53 -18.83 -5.89
N GLY A 12 -1.78 -19.91 -5.70
CA GLY A 12 -0.60 -20.22 -6.52
C GLY A 12 0.73 -19.75 -5.93
N ARG A 13 1.74 -19.50 -6.78
CA ARG A 13 3.05 -18.99 -6.36
C ARG A 13 2.98 -17.47 -6.17
N GLN A 14 3.19 -17.00 -4.94
CA GLN A 14 3.28 -15.58 -4.61
C GLN A 14 4.68 -15.25 -4.12
N ALA A 15 5.30 -14.20 -4.67
CA ALA A 15 6.57 -13.69 -4.17
C ALA A 15 6.34 -13.05 -2.80
N LEU A 16 7.11 -13.48 -1.80
CA LEU A 16 7.07 -12.94 -0.44
C LEU A 16 8.12 -11.86 -0.27
N HIS A 17 7.75 -10.78 0.38
CA HIS A 17 8.61 -9.64 0.67
C HIS A 17 8.90 -9.54 2.16
N HIS A 18 9.99 -8.85 2.50
CA HIS A 18 10.30 -8.56 3.90
C HIS A 18 9.17 -7.75 4.54
N GLY A 19 8.68 -8.21 5.69
CA GLY A 19 7.57 -7.61 6.44
C GLY A 19 6.20 -8.21 6.10
N ASP A 20 6.11 -9.17 5.17
CA ASP A 20 4.87 -9.90 4.93
C ASP A 20 4.53 -10.83 6.11
N HIS A 21 3.25 -10.88 6.47
CA HIS A 21 2.71 -11.77 7.50
C HIS A 21 2.09 -13.00 6.85
N VAL A 22 2.73 -14.15 6.99
CA VAL A 22 2.23 -15.43 6.50
C VAL A 22 1.50 -16.15 7.62
N THR A 23 0.21 -16.46 7.46
CA THR A 23 -0.53 -17.30 8.40
C THR A 23 -0.76 -18.67 7.79
N ALA A 24 -0.16 -19.71 8.37
CA ALA A 24 -0.40 -21.09 7.97
C ALA A 24 -1.26 -21.78 9.03
N GLY A 25 -2.51 -22.09 8.70
CA GLY A 25 -3.46 -22.64 9.69
C GLY A 25 -3.79 -21.61 10.78
N ARG A 26 -3.31 -21.85 12.02
CA ARG A 26 -3.49 -20.95 13.17
C ARG A 26 -2.21 -20.21 13.58
N THR A 27 -1.11 -20.44 12.88
CA THR A 27 0.21 -19.92 13.28
C THR A 27 0.56 -18.70 12.42
N PRO A 28 0.71 -17.50 13.02
CA PRO A 28 1.26 -16.35 12.33
C PRO A 28 2.79 -16.47 12.25
N LEU A 29 3.33 -16.24 11.05
CA LEU A 29 4.76 -16.15 10.74
C LEU A 29 5.00 -14.78 10.09
N THR A 30 6.11 -14.12 10.41
CA THR A 30 6.48 -12.85 9.78
C THR A 30 7.77 -13.06 8.99
N ILE A 31 7.78 -12.66 7.72
CA ILE A 31 8.97 -12.76 6.87
C ILE A 31 9.94 -11.64 7.24
N VAL A 32 10.88 -11.96 8.12
CA VAL A 32 12.02 -11.09 8.43
C VAL A 32 13.18 -11.40 7.49
N ARG A 33 13.72 -10.37 6.83
CA ARG A 33 15.00 -10.45 6.12
C ARG A 33 16.06 -10.69 7.19
N GLN A 34 16.84 -11.78 7.07
CA GLN A 34 18.00 -11.96 7.92
C GLN A 34 19.05 -10.92 7.54
N VAL A 35 19.01 -9.77 8.20
CA VAL A 35 20.20 -8.95 8.43
C VAL A 35 20.81 -9.48 9.73
N HIS A 36 22.00 -10.05 9.63
CA HIS A 36 22.74 -10.59 10.77
C HIS A 36 23.16 -9.41 11.67
N GLU A 37 22.57 -9.29 12.88
CA GLU A 37 23.23 -9.00 14.19
C GLU A 37 22.23 -8.68 15.34
N PRO A 38 22.63 -8.73 16.63
CA PRO A 38 21.97 -9.59 17.62
C PRO A 38 20.84 -8.94 18.45
N ARG A 39 19.90 -9.82 18.79
CA ARG A 39 18.92 -9.78 19.90
C ARG A 39 19.22 -8.77 21.02
N LYS A 40 18.26 -7.86 21.27
CA LYS A 40 17.89 -7.41 22.63
C LYS A 40 16.36 -7.36 22.83
N ARG A 41 15.92 -8.26 23.71
CA ARG A 41 14.80 -8.28 24.66
C ARG A 41 13.56 -7.40 24.43
N GLN A 42 12.43 -8.12 24.39
CA GLN A 42 11.16 -7.92 25.13
C GLN A 42 10.60 -6.50 25.24
N SER A 43 9.44 -6.28 24.60
CA SER A 43 8.37 -5.49 25.20
C SER A 43 7.05 -6.23 25.02
N SER A 44 6.43 -6.54 26.15
CA SER A 44 5.09 -7.10 26.29
C SER A 44 4.07 -6.02 25.98
N VAL A 45 3.27 -6.18 24.94
CA VAL A 45 2.08 -5.35 24.75
C VAL A 45 0.90 -6.03 25.42
N GLN A 46 0.42 -5.35 26.46
CA GLN A 46 -0.79 -5.63 27.21
C GLN A 46 -2.01 -5.69 26.29
N SER A 47 -2.78 -6.76 26.41
CA SER A 47 -4.13 -6.89 25.84
C SER A 47 -5.06 -5.90 26.54
N VAL A 48 -5.32 -4.74 25.92
CA VAL A 48 -6.45 -3.88 26.33
C VAL A 48 -7.72 -4.46 25.71
N ARG A 49 -8.65 -4.83 26.59
CA ARG A 49 -9.96 -5.37 26.30
C ARG A 49 -10.97 -4.29 26.70
N GLU A 50 -11.49 -3.55 25.73
CA GLU A 50 -12.66 -2.67 25.87
C GLU A 50 -13.59 -2.99 24.69
N SER A 51 -14.66 -3.73 24.96
CA SER A 51 -16.01 -3.24 25.28
C SER A 51 -16.70 -2.62 24.05
N ALA A 52 -17.78 -3.29 23.67
CA ALA A 52 -18.53 -3.07 22.45
C ALA A 52 -19.47 -1.87 22.58
N GLU A 53 -19.43 -0.98 21.60
CA GLU A 53 -20.61 -0.31 21.06
C GLU A 53 -20.51 -0.28 19.52
N ASP A 54 -21.66 -0.53 18.88
CA ASP A 54 -21.88 -0.54 17.44
C ASP A 54 -21.79 0.88 16.88
N GLU A 55 -20.88 1.14 15.94
CA GLU A 55 -20.89 2.41 15.21
C GLU A 55 -20.11 2.30 13.87
N PRO A 56 -20.52 3.00 12.78
CA PRO A 56 -19.87 2.96 11.46
C PRO A 56 -18.44 3.55 11.43
N THR A 57 -17.86 3.85 12.59
CA THR A 57 -16.72 4.75 12.83
C THR A 57 -15.36 4.05 12.81
N ARG A 58 -15.31 2.71 12.74
CA ARG A 58 -14.06 1.94 12.89
C ARG A 58 -13.11 2.05 11.68
N SER A 59 -13.64 2.05 10.45
CA SER A 59 -12.80 2.08 9.24
C SER A 59 -12.19 3.45 9.00
N GLY A 60 -12.97 4.53 9.21
CA GLY A 60 -12.47 5.90 9.09
C GLY A 60 -11.45 6.26 10.15
N SER A 61 -11.70 5.83 11.41
CA SER A 61 -10.73 5.99 12.50
C SER A 61 -9.40 5.29 12.18
N LEU A 62 -9.43 4.06 11.65
CA LEU A 62 -8.20 3.34 11.29
C LEU A 62 -7.44 4.01 10.15
N TYR A 63 -8.14 4.48 9.12
CA TYR A 63 -7.53 5.20 8.00
C TYR A 63 -6.79 6.46 8.51
N THR A 64 -7.50 7.33 9.23
CA THR A 64 -6.94 8.60 9.72
C THR A 64 -5.76 8.38 10.67
N LEU A 65 -5.83 7.36 11.53
CA LEU A 65 -4.72 7.02 12.44
C LEU A 65 -3.47 6.57 11.67
N LEU A 66 -3.63 5.66 10.70
CA LEU A 66 -2.51 5.14 9.93
C LEU A 66 -1.91 6.20 8.99
N GLU A 67 -2.77 6.97 8.32
CA GLU A 67 -2.33 8.09 7.48
C GLU A 67 -1.56 9.13 8.32
N GLY A 68 -2.13 9.56 9.45
CA GLY A 68 -1.50 10.53 10.35
C GLY A 68 -0.17 10.03 10.92
N SER A 69 -0.09 8.75 11.29
CA SER A 69 1.14 8.09 11.75
C SER A 69 2.22 8.12 10.66
N THR A 70 1.88 7.73 9.43
CA THR A 70 2.84 7.76 8.32
C THR A 70 3.33 9.17 8.00
N ARG A 71 2.43 10.15 7.91
CA ARG A 71 2.81 11.54 7.63
C ARG A 71 3.72 12.12 8.71
N THR A 72 3.41 11.84 9.97
CA THR A 72 4.23 12.29 11.11
C THR A 72 5.62 11.67 11.06
N ALA A 73 5.72 10.38 10.77
CA ALA A 73 7.00 9.69 10.65
C ALA A 73 7.82 10.18 9.44
N LEU A 74 7.19 10.42 8.29
CA LEU A 74 7.84 11.02 7.11
C LEU A 74 8.40 12.41 7.44
N ALA A 75 7.59 13.26 8.09
CA ALA A 75 8.03 14.60 8.49
C ALA A 75 9.21 14.57 9.48
N ALA A 76 9.30 13.53 10.31
CA ALA A 76 10.39 13.31 11.25
C ALA A 76 11.64 12.64 10.60
N GLY A 77 11.55 12.20 9.35
CA GLY A 77 12.60 11.42 8.69
C GLY A 77 12.72 9.97 9.21
N ASP A 78 11.77 9.49 10.00
CA ASP A 78 11.71 8.11 10.47
C ASP A 78 11.07 7.22 9.40
N LEU A 79 11.87 6.83 8.40
CA LEU A 79 11.42 6.00 7.30
C LEU A 79 10.91 4.63 7.76
N THR A 80 11.48 4.04 8.82
CA THR A 80 11.07 2.70 9.27
C THR A 80 9.62 2.71 9.76
N THR A 81 9.28 3.69 10.60
CA THR A 81 7.90 3.84 11.10
C THR A 81 6.94 4.28 10.00
N ALA A 82 7.38 5.16 9.10
CA ALA A 82 6.58 5.62 7.97
C ALA A 82 6.18 4.46 7.05
N GLU A 83 7.15 3.63 6.67
CA GLU A 83 6.94 2.46 5.82
C GLU A 83 6.08 1.40 6.50
N GLY A 84 6.28 1.16 7.80
CA GLY A 84 5.46 0.24 8.58
C GLY A 84 4.00 0.66 8.60
N SER A 85 3.73 1.92 8.99
CA SER A 85 2.38 2.48 9.06
C SER A 85 1.72 2.56 7.67
N GLY A 86 2.49 2.97 6.66
CA GLY A 86 2.01 3.09 5.29
C GLY A 86 1.60 1.74 4.71
N ARG A 87 2.38 0.69 4.99
CA ARG A 87 2.01 -0.67 4.57
C ARG A 87 0.71 -1.13 5.20
N SER A 88 0.53 -0.91 6.50
CA SER A 88 -0.71 -1.23 7.19
C SER A 88 -1.90 -0.48 6.60
N LEU A 89 -1.72 0.80 6.24
CA LEU A 89 -2.75 1.60 5.57
C LEU A 89 -3.16 0.97 4.24
N PHE A 90 -2.19 0.68 3.37
CA PHE A 90 -2.45 0.08 2.05
C PHE A 90 -3.18 -1.26 2.15
N VAL A 91 -2.76 -2.13 3.08
CA VAL A 91 -3.44 -3.41 3.35
C VAL A 91 -4.88 -3.19 3.82
N ALA A 92 -5.11 -2.20 4.70
CA ALA A 92 -6.45 -1.89 5.20
C ALA A 92 -7.36 -1.38 4.07
N VAL A 93 -6.93 -0.38 3.29
CA VAL A 93 -7.72 0.21 2.20
C VAL A 93 -8.02 -0.83 1.13
N ARG A 94 -7.01 -1.58 0.66
CA ARG A 94 -7.21 -2.67 -0.31
C ARG A 94 -8.17 -3.73 0.23
N GLY A 95 -8.03 -4.09 1.50
CA GLY A 95 -8.92 -5.04 2.17
C GLY A 95 -10.36 -4.55 2.25
N PHE A 96 -10.60 -3.26 2.43
CA PHE A 96 -11.94 -2.68 2.39
C PHE A 96 -12.55 -2.72 0.99
N ILE A 97 -11.78 -2.32 -0.03
CA ILE A 97 -12.19 -2.39 -1.44
C ILE A 97 -12.56 -3.83 -1.84
N ALA A 98 -11.67 -4.79 -1.56
CA ALA A 98 -11.88 -6.19 -1.95
C ALA A 98 -13.11 -6.84 -1.28
N ARG A 99 -13.51 -6.34 -0.10
CA ARG A 99 -14.72 -6.79 0.60
C ARG A 99 -15.98 -6.03 0.19
N GLY A 100 -15.88 -5.08 -0.73
CA GLY A 100 -16.99 -4.21 -1.13
C GLY A 100 -17.48 -3.31 0.01
N HIS A 101 -16.63 -3.03 1.01
CA HIS A 101 -16.97 -2.05 2.02
C HIS A 101 -16.90 -0.65 1.41
N GLY A 102 -17.74 0.26 1.89
CA GLY A 102 -17.67 1.67 1.51
C GLY A 102 -16.28 2.22 1.83
N VAL A 103 -15.54 2.57 0.78
CA VAL A 103 -14.28 3.30 0.87
C VAL A 103 -14.55 4.68 0.28
N GLU A 104 -14.27 5.71 1.07
CA GLU A 104 -14.43 7.07 0.58
C GLU A 104 -13.36 7.34 -0.50
N PRO A 105 -13.72 8.01 -1.62
CA PRO A 105 -12.77 8.31 -2.70
C PRO A 105 -11.49 8.99 -2.20
N GLN A 106 -11.62 9.88 -1.22
CA GLN A 106 -10.52 10.59 -0.59
C GLN A 106 -9.53 9.68 0.13
N TRP A 107 -9.93 8.50 0.61
CA TRP A 107 -9.01 7.55 1.24
C TRP A 107 -8.07 6.93 0.22
N VAL A 108 -8.60 6.61 -0.96
CA VAL A 108 -7.82 6.08 -2.08
C VAL A 108 -6.85 7.14 -2.57
N ASP A 109 -7.34 8.37 -2.81
CA ASP A 109 -6.52 9.50 -3.24
C ASP A 109 -5.40 9.80 -2.24
N GLY A 110 -5.72 9.88 -0.95
CA GLY A 110 -4.72 10.13 0.09
C GLY A 110 -3.70 9.00 0.23
N ALA A 111 -4.11 7.74 0.08
CA ALA A 111 -3.18 6.59 0.10
C ALA A 111 -2.25 6.61 -1.13
N VAL A 112 -2.78 6.91 -2.32
CA VAL A 112 -1.99 7.08 -3.56
C VAL A 112 -0.93 8.16 -3.36
N ASP A 113 -1.30 9.34 -2.85
CA ASP A 113 -0.35 10.42 -2.61
C ASP A 113 0.71 10.03 -1.58
N LEU A 114 0.32 9.30 -0.53
CA LEU A 114 1.24 8.77 0.48
C LEU A 114 2.24 7.76 -0.10
N ALA A 115 1.83 6.91 -1.04
CA ALA A 115 2.75 5.99 -1.72
C ALA A 115 3.75 6.74 -2.58
N PHE A 116 3.36 7.83 -3.24
CA PHE A 116 4.34 8.66 -3.94
C PHE A 116 5.36 9.26 -2.98
N ASP A 117 4.92 9.77 -1.84
CA ASP A 117 5.81 10.36 -0.83
C ASP A 117 6.77 9.31 -0.25
N LEU A 118 6.28 8.09 0.01
CA LEU A 118 7.12 6.97 0.45
C LEU A 118 8.10 6.51 -0.64
N ALA A 119 7.64 6.40 -1.89
CA ALA A 119 8.49 6.03 -3.03
C ALA A 119 9.62 7.04 -3.24
N ASP A 120 9.33 8.33 -3.10
CA ASP A 120 10.33 9.38 -3.24
C ASP A 120 11.33 9.39 -2.08
N ALA A 121 10.85 9.16 -0.86
CA ALA A 121 11.67 9.20 0.34
C ALA A 121 12.56 7.95 0.52
N SER A 122 12.04 6.75 0.23
CA SER A 122 12.81 5.51 0.40
C SER A 122 13.45 4.98 -0.89
N LEU A 123 13.05 5.50 -2.06
CA LEU A 123 13.48 5.02 -3.37
C LEU A 123 13.20 3.53 -3.59
N GLU A 124 12.17 3.00 -2.93
CA GLU A 124 11.77 1.61 -3.04
C GLU A 124 10.64 1.44 -4.06
N PRO A 125 10.83 0.66 -5.15
CA PRO A 125 9.86 0.53 -6.23
C PRO A 125 8.54 -0.12 -5.78
N VAL A 126 8.56 -0.87 -4.67
CA VAL A 126 7.37 -1.52 -4.11
C VAL A 126 6.24 -0.54 -3.78
N TRP A 127 6.56 0.73 -3.50
CA TRP A 127 5.53 1.75 -3.24
C TRP A 127 4.79 2.15 -4.52
N ILE A 128 5.47 2.14 -5.66
CA ILE A 128 4.84 2.31 -6.97
C ILE A 128 3.93 1.12 -7.28
N GLU A 129 4.40 -0.10 -7.03
CA GLU A 129 3.58 -1.30 -7.25
C GLU A 129 2.28 -1.24 -6.42
N ARG A 130 2.37 -0.85 -5.15
CA ARG A 130 1.20 -0.69 -4.26
C ARG A 130 0.25 0.41 -4.71
N LEU A 131 0.78 1.52 -5.19
CA LEU A 131 -0.01 2.61 -5.75
C LEU A 131 -0.82 2.14 -6.97
N LEU A 132 -0.16 1.47 -7.91
CA LEU A 132 -0.81 0.97 -9.12
C LEU A 132 -1.85 -0.10 -8.80
N ASP A 133 -1.51 -1.03 -7.91
CA ASP A 133 -2.43 -2.06 -7.42
C ASP A 133 -3.67 -1.45 -6.74
N LEU A 134 -3.49 -0.38 -5.97
CA LEU A 134 -4.60 0.32 -5.33
C LEU A 134 -5.49 1.04 -6.35
N ALA A 135 -4.89 1.73 -7.33
CA ALA A 135 -5.61 2.40 -8.41
C ALA A 135 -6.46 1.41 -9.22
N VAL A 136 -5.88 0.26 -9.59
CA VAL A 136 -6.58 -0.83 -10.28
C VAL A 136 -7.69 -1.41 -9.41
N ALA A 137 -7.42 -1.70 -8.12
CA ALA A 137 -8.42 -2.28 -7.22
C ALA A 137 -9.62 -1.34 -7.01
N ALA A 138 -9.37 -0.03 -6.95
CA ALA A 138 -10.39 0.99 -6.78
C ALA A 138 -11.13 1.35 -8.09
N ASP A 139 -10.70 0.82 -9.24
CA ASP A 139 -11.15 1.22 -10.57
C ASP A 139 -11.04 2.74 -10.79
N ARG A 140 -9.90 3.31 -10.35
CA ARG A 140 -9.62 4.75 -10.45
C ARG A 140 -8.28 4.97 -11.14
N PRO A 141 -8.26 5.35 -12.43
CA PRO A 141 -7.02 5.67 -13.12
C PRO A 141 -6.35 6.91 -12.48
N LEU A 142 -5.03 7.00 -12.62
CA LEU A 142 -4.31 8.18 -12.16
C LEU A 142 -4.63 9.36 -13.09
N ASP A 143 -4.88 10.52 -12.50
CA ASP A 143 -4.95 11.76 -13.26
C ASP A 143 -3.60 12.10 -13.92
N GLU A 144 -3.63 13.04 -14.86
CA GLU A 144 -2.47 13.43 -15.66
C GLU A 144 -1.28 13.89 -14.79
N ALA A 145 -1.55 14.60 -13.69
CA ALA A 145 -0.51 15.11 -12.80
C ALA A 145 0.20 13.96 -12.07
N ARG A 146 -0.56 13.00 -11.55
CA ARG A 146 -0.05 11.79 -10.89
C ARG A 146 0.66 10.86 -11.88
N ALA A 147 0.14 10.72 -13.10
CA ALA A 147 0.81 9.97 -14.16
C ALA A 147 2.18 10.58 -14.53
N ARG A 148 2.27 11.91 -14.64
CA ARG A 148 3.54 12.62 -14.86
C ARG A 148 4.51 12.42 -13.69
N ARG A 149 4.02 12.52 -12.44
CA ARG A 149 4.83 12.26 -11.24
C ARG A 149 5.37 10.83 -11.22
N LEU A 150 4.54 9.86 -11.56
CA LEU A 150 4.93 8.45 -11.68
C LEU A 150 6.04 8.25 -12.71
N ALA A 151 5.90 8.82 -13.90
CA ALA A 151 6.93 8.72 -14.95
C ALA A 151 8.29 9.26 -14.47
N GLN A 152 8.29 10.41 -13.78
CA GLN A 152 9.52 10.99 -13.21
C GLN A 152 10.15 10.09 -12.14
N LEU A 153 9.34 9.50 -11.26
CA LEU A 153 9.84 8.55 -10.27
C LEU A 153 10.39 7.26 -10.92
N LEU A 154 9.73 6.73 -11.94
CA LEU A 154 10.21 5.55 -12.65
C LEU A 154 11.56 5.79 -13.33
N VAL A 155 11.79 6.97 -13.91
CA VAL A 155 13.10 7.34 -14.47
C VAL A 155 14.19 7.32 -13.39
N ARG A 156 13.86 7.74 -12.16
CA ARG A 156 14.79 7.72 -11.02
C ARG A 156 15.03 6.31 -10.46
N LEU A 157 14.10 5.38 -10.68
CA LEU A 157 14.09 4.04 -10.06
C LEU A 157 14.50 2.88 -11.00
N ALA A 158 14.58 3.07 -12.31
CA ALA A 158 14.61 1.95 -13.27
C ALA A 158 15.93 1.12 -13.31
N PRO A 159 15.88 -0.19 -13.67
CA PRO A 159 14.74 -0.93 -14.27
C PRO A 159 14.41 -2.29 -13.62
N SER A 160 13.15 -2.59 -13.25
CA SER A 160 12.57 -3.95 -13.37
C SER A 160 11.15 -4.08 -12.79
N ARG A 161 10.14 -4.14 -13.68
CA ARG A 161 9.02 -5.12 -13.76
C ARG A 161 7.84 -4.52 -14.54
N ASP A 162 7.15 -5.40 -15.26
CA ASP A 162 6.14 -5.15 -16.29
C ASP A 162 4.79 -4.57 -15.79
N LEU A 163 4.75 -4.04 -14.56
CA LEU A 163 3.54 -3.45 -13.97
C LEU A 163 3.15 -2.12 -14.66
N VAL A 164 4.13 -1.45 -15.26
CA VAL A 164 3.88 -0.30 -16.15
C VAL A 164 3.11 -0.76 -17.39
N GLY A 165 3.40 -1.96 -17.91
CA GLY A 165 2.67 -2.54 -19.04
C GLY A 165 1.20 -2.76 -18.71
N GLU A 166 0.90 -3.39 -17.58
CA GLU A 166 -0.47 -3.64 -17.11
C GLU A 166 -1.27 -2.34 -16.88
N TYR A 167 -0.64 -1.31 -16.29
CA TYR A 167 -1.28 0.00 -16.13
C TYR A 167 -1.59 0.67 -17.48
N LEU A 168 -0.66 0.62 -18.43
CA LEU A 168 -0.85 1.19 -19.77
C LEU A 168 -1.96 0.47 -20.54
N GLU A 169 -2.13 -0.84 -20.36
CA GLU A 169 -3.25 -1.59 -20.96
C GLU A 169 -4.61 -1.15 -20.40
N MET A 170 -4.71 -0.94 -19.09
CA MET A 170 -5.93 -0.41 -18.46
C MET A 170 -6.21 1.04 -18.87
N ALA A 171 -5.20 1.92 -18.90
CA ALA A 171 -5.39 3.32 -19.30
C ALA A 171 -5.87 3.44 -20.76
N ARG A 172 -5.49 2.48 -21.62
CA ARG A 172 -5.98 2.39 -22.99
C ARG A 172 -7.41 1.85 -23.10
N SER A 173 -7.90 1.09 -22.12
CA SER A 173 -9.26 0.55 -22.13
C SER A 173 -10.33 1.55 -21.65
N HIS A 174 -9.91 2.71 -21.11
CA HIS A 174 -10.80 3.79 -20.64
C HIS A 174 -10.46 5.12 -21.34
N PRO A 175 -10.77 5.28 -22.65
CA PRO A 175 -10.36 6.43 -23.45
C PRO A 175 -11.11 7.75 -23.15
N GLU A 176 -12.11 7.76 -22.28
CA GLU A 176 -13.01 8.92 -22.14
C GLU A 176 -12.54 10.05 -21.21
N ASP A 177 -11.36 9.95 -20.58
CA ASP A 177 -10.79 11.06 -19.77
C ASP A 177 -9.36 11.48 -20.18
N THR A 178 -8.81 10.92 -21.26
CA THR A 178 -7.43 11.20 -21.72
C THR A 178 -7.41 12.04 -23.00
N SER A 179 -8.42 12.89 -23.20
CA SER A 179 -8.44 13.88 -24.29
C SER A 179 -7.75 15.17 -23.87
N ALA A 180 -6.47 15.10 -23.49
CA ALA A 180 -5.59 16.26 -23.54
C ALA A 180 -4.12 15.84 -23.56
N THR A 181 -3.44 16.21 -24.65
CA THR A 181 -1.99 16.43 -24.70
C THR A 181 -1.07 15.24 -24.95
N LEU A 182 -1.30 14.52 -26.05
CA LEU A 182 -0.17 14.19 -26.95
C LEU A 182 -0.05 15.33 -27.96
N LEU A 183 0.58 16.42 -27.54
CA LEU A 183 1.14 17.39 -28.48
C LEU A 183 2.50 16.85 -28.90
N GLU A 184 2.55 16.29 -30.11
CA GLU A 184 3.76 16.30 -30.91
C GLU A 184 4.26 17.74 -31.06
N GLY A 185 5.52 17.97 -30.67
CA GLY A 185 6.24 19.24 -30.75
C GLY A 185 7.66 19.08 -30.25
#